data_AF-A0A7R9BHD9-F1
#
_entry.id   AF-A0A7R9BHD9-F1
#
_cell.length_a   1.000
_cell.length_b   1.000
_cell.length_c   1.000
_cell.angle_alpha   90.00
_cell.angle_beta   90.00
_cell.angle_gamma   90.00
#
_symmetry.space_group_name_H-M   'P 1'
#
loop_
_entity.id
_entity.type
_entity.pdbx_description
1 polymer ?
#
loop_
_entity_poly.entity_id
_entity_poly.type
_entity_poly.pdbx_seq_one_letter_code
_entity_poly.pdbx_strand_id
1 'polypeptide(L)'
;MGIFSSKSKKPVSRVTEQDIAVLQLKQQRDELRKYQKRIEAVMEKDRMLARKLLSENQRERAKLLLRKKRFQEDLLEKTSNQMDNLERLVSDIEFKQVEMNVVEGLRVGNESLKRMNAMMDIAEIEKILDETQEGAEKQEEINAMLRDFSASVEGMSDEDLDNELKDLLHEDELSLPEPPRASPESIVVPADTQVRVKVKKQKMMEPQLAS
;
A
#
# COMPACT_ATOMS: atom_id res chain seq x y z
N MET A 1 -46.41 -31.69 39.77
CA MET A 1 -46.15 -30.72 38.68
C MET A 1 -44.68 -30.34 38.74
N GLY A 2 -43.85 -30.89 37.85
CA GLY A 2 -42.42 -30.58 37.79
C GLY A 2 -42.12 -29.82 36.51
N ILE A 3 -41.70 -28.56 36.65
CA ILE A 3 -41.34 -27.66 35.54
C ILE A 3 -39.85 -27.86 35.26
N PHE A 4 -39.51 -28.64 34.23
CA PHE A 4 -38.15 -28.69 33.68
C PHE A 4 -38.02 -27.63 32.59
N SER A 5 -37.55 -26.45 32.97
CA SER A 5 -37.17 -25.39 32.04
C SER A 5 -35.76 -25.67 31.50
N SER A 6 -35.68 -26.41 30.39
CA SER A 6 -34.45 -26.54 29.60
C SER A 6 -34.08 -25.19 28.98
N LYS A 7 -33.10 -24.47 29.56
CA LYS A 7 -32.44 -23.35 28.88
C LYS A 7 -31.65 -23.91 27.70
N SER A 8 -32.23 -23.82 26.51
CA SER A 8 -31.54 -24.05 25.24
C SER A 8 -30.35 -23.08 25.13
N LYS A 9 -29.13 -23.61 25.11
CA LYS A 9 -27.93 -22.85 24.73
C LYS A 9 -28.18 -22.27 23.34
N LYS A 10 -28.21 -20.94 23.22
CA LYS A 10 -28.34 -20.27 21.92
C LYS A 10 -27.15 -20.71 21.04
N PRO A 11 -27.38 -21.09 19.77
CA PRO A 11 -26.29 -21.45 18.87
C PRO A 11 -25.38 -20.23 18.70
N VAL A 12 -24.07 -20.42 18.89
CA VAL A 12 -23.05 -19.40 18.63
C VAL A 12 -23.12 -19.10 17.13
N SER A 13 -23.58 -17.91 16.76
CA SER A 13 -23.70 -17.53 15.35
C SER A 13 -22.31 -17.48 14.72
N ARG A 14 -22.14 -18.13 13.56
CA ARG A 14 -20.93 -18.03 12.71
C ARG A 14 -20.77 -16.64 12.06
N VAL A 15 -21.53 -15.66 12.54
CA VAL A 15 -21.59 -14.29 12.02
C VAL A 15 -20.80 -13.43 12.99
N THR A 16 -19.75 -12.81 12.49
CA THR A 16 -18.90 -11.92 13.27
C THR A 16 -19.56 -10.54 13.41
N GLU A 17 -19.14 -9.74 14.39
CA GLU A 17 -19.66 -8.38 14.56
C GLU A 17 -19.37 -7.51 13.31
N GLN A 18 -18.26 -7.81 12.63
CA GLN A 18 -17.85 -7.20 11.37
C GLN A 18 -18.85 -7.51 10.25
N ASP A 19 -19.29 -8.76 10.13
CA ASP A 19 -20.30 -9.16 9.12
C ASP A 19 -21.63 -8.42 9.33
N ILE A 20 -22.03 -8.22 10.59
CA ILE A 20 -23.24 -7.46 10.94
C ILE A 20 -23.08 -5.99 10.52
N ALA A 21 -21.93 -5.38 10.77
CA ALA A 21 -21.64 -4.01 10.36
C ALA A 21 -21.65 -3.86 8.83
N VAL A 22 -21.01 -4.78 8.10
CA VAL A 22 -21.02 -4.81 6.63
C VAL A 22 -22.43 -4.98 6.09
N LEU A 23 -23.24 -5.84 6.70
CA LEU A 23 -24.65 -6.02 6.33
C LEU A 23 -25.45 -4.73 6.53
N GLN A 24 -25.29 -4.04 7.65
CA GLN A 24 -25.98 -2.78 7.94
C GLN A 24 -25.61 -1.70 6.93
N LEU A 25 -24.32 -1.55 6.60
CA LEU A 25 -23.86 -0.60 5.58
C LEU A 25 -24.42 -0.94 4.20
N LYS A 26 -24.45 -2.22 3.81
CA LYS A 26 -25.06 -2.68 2.55
C LYS A 26 -26.56 -2.41 2.51
N GLN A 27 -27.28 -2.61 3.63
CA GLN A 27 -28.70 -2.25 3.74
C GLN A 27 -28.94 -0.75 3.58
N GLN A 28 -28.12 0.09 4.23
CA GLN A 28 -28.21 1.54 4.09
C GLN A 28 -27.98 1.99 2.65
N ARG A 29 -26.97 1.43 1.98
CA ARG A 29 -26.71 1.68 0.55
C ARG A 29 -27.93 1.32 -0.30
N ASP A 30 -28.55 0.18 -0.06
CA ASP A 30 -29.71 -0.26 -0.82
C ASP A 30 -30.94 0.63 -0.58
N GLU A 31 -31.13 1.14 0.63
CA GLU A 31 -32.15 2.15 0.94
C GLU A 31 -31.88 3.49 0.24
N LEU A 32 -30.63 3.96 0.21
CA LEU A 32 -30.25 5.16 -0.55
C LEU A 32 -30.51 4.98 -2.06
N ARG A 33 -30.22 3.80 -2.62
CA ARG A 33 -30.55 3.47 -4.02
C ARG A 33 -32.05 3.50 -4.30
N LYS A 34 -32.87 2.99 -3.37
CA LYS A 34 -34.34 3.09 -3.48
C LYS A 34 -34.80 4.54 -3.40
N TYR A 35 -34.22 5.33 -2.51
CA TYR A 35 -34.52 6.75 -2.37
C TYR A 35 -34.18 7.54 -3.64
N GLN A 36 -33.00 7.30 -4.24
CA GLN A 36 -32.60 7.87 -5.52
C GLN A 36 -33.63 7.60 -6.61
N LYS A 37 -34.03 6.34 -6.82
CA LYS A 37 -35.05 5.97 -7.81
C LYS A 37 -36.39 6.67 -7.58
N ARG A 38 -36.79 6.84 -6.32
CA ARG A 38 -38.02 7.57 -5.97
C ARG A 38 -37.91 9.05 -6.33
N ILE A 39 -36.79 9.71 -6.05
CA ILE A 39 -36.60 11.13 -6.42
C ILE A 39 -36.57 11.29 -7.93
N GLU A 40 -35.86 10.43 -8.65
CA GLU A 40 -35.79 10.47 -10.13
C GLU A 40 -37.20 10.41 -10.74
N ALA A 41 -38.05 9.49 -10.27
CA ALA A 41 -39.43 9.38 -10.71
C ALA A 41 -40.29 10.64 -10.37
N VAL A 42 -40.02 11.29 -9.23
CA VAL A 42 -40.68 12.55 -8.87
C VAL A 42 -40.20 13.69 -9.76
N MET A 43 -38.91 13.77 -10.06
CA MET A 43 -38.34 14.77 -10.95
C MET A 43 -38.89 14.68 -12.37
N GLU A 44 -39.10 13.47 -12.90
CA GLU A 44 -39.75 13.27 -14.20
C GLU A 44 -41.20 13.79 -14.19
N LYS A 45 -41.95 13.52 -13.12
CA LYS A 45 -43.31 14.05 -12.93
C LYS A 45 -43.31 15.58 -12.85
N ASP A 46 -42.42 16.15 -12.05
CA ASP A 46 -42.28 17.61 -11.90
C ASP A 46 -41.88 18.25 -13.24
N ARG A 47 -41.06 17.58 -14.07
CA ARG A 47 -40.71 18.02 -15.43
C ARG A 47 -41.92 18.02 -16.37
N MET A 48 -42.75 16.99 -16.33
CA MET A 48 -43.99 16.93 -17.11
C MET A 48 -44.99 18.01 -16.66
N LEU A 49 -45.16 18.19 -15.36
CA LEU A 49 -46.02 19.23 -14.80
C LEU A 49 -45.54 20.64 -15.16
N ALA A 50 -44.23 20.89 -15.10
CA ALA A 50 -43.65 22.15 -15.52
C ALA A 50 -43.94 22.44 -17.01
N ARG A 51 -43.85 21.43 -17.89
CA ARG A 51 -44.21 21.56 -19.31
C ARG A 51 -45.68 21.93 -19.51
N LYS A 52 -46.60 21.28 -18.77
CA LYS A 52 -48.04 21.59 -18.83
C LYS A 52 -48.35 23.02 -18.36
N LEU A 53 -47.76 23.44 -17.24
CA LEU A 53 -47.94 24.79 -16.71
C LEU A 53 -47.38 25.88 -17.63
N LEU A 54 -46.31 25.57 -18.39
CA LEU A 54 -45.80 26.47 -19.42
C LEU A 54 -46.78 26.61 -20.59
N SER A 55 -47.44 25.52 -21.03
CA SER A 55 -48.48 25.61 -22.07
C SER A 55 -49.74 26.35 -21.59
N GLU A 56 -50.04 26.31 -20.29
CA GLU A 56 -51.16 27.03 -19.66
C GLU A 56 -50.80 28.49 -19.30
N ASN A 57 -49.63 28.99 -19.75
CA ASN A 57 -49.12 30.35 -19.48
C ASN A 57 -48.90 30.69 -17.98
N GLN A 58 -48.91 29.69 -17.09
CA GLN A 58 -48.70 29.86 -15.65
C GLN A 58 -47.20 29.89 -15.28
N ARG A 59 -46.50 30.93 -15.74
CA ARG A 59 -45.04 31.08 -15.61
C ARG A 59 -44.51 31.04 -14.18
N GLU A 60 -45.20 31.65 -13.22
CA GLU A 60 -44.75 31.69 -11.82
C GLU A 60 -44.79 30.31 -11.15
N ARG A 61 -45.82 29.49 -11.44
CA ARG A 61 -45.90 28.11 -10.94
C ARG A 61 -44.85 27.21 -11.60
N ALA A 62 -44.58 27.40 -12.89
CA ALA A 62 -43.51 26.68 -13.57
C ALA A 62 -42.12 27.00 -12.98
N LYS A 63 -41.84 28.27 -12.66
CA LYS A 63 -40.58 28.66 -11.97
C LYS A 63 -40.45 27.99 -10.60
N LEU A 64 -41.52 27.90 -9.83
CA LEU A 64 -41.51 27.23 -8.52
C LEU A 64 -41.14 25.74 -8.65
N LEU A 65 -41.72 25.03 -9.62
CA LEU A 65 -41.37 23.63 -9.89
C LEU A 65 -39.91 23.46 -10.33
N LEU A 66 -39.39 24.38 -11.14
CA LEU A 66 -37.98 24.34 -11.55
C LEU A 66 -37.03 24.57 -10.37
N ARG A 67 -37.38 25.44 -9.42
CA ARG A 67 -36.62 25.60 -8.16
C ARG A 67 -36.65 24.33 -7.32
N LYS A 68 -37.82 23.69 -7.20
CA LYS A 68 -37.97 22.40 -6.50
C LYS A 68 -37.13 21.31 -7.16
N LYS A 69 -37.12 21.24 -8.49
CA LYS A 69 -36.30 20.30 -9.27
C LYS A 69 -34.80 20.51 -9.00
N ARG A 70 -34.32 21.76 -8.99
CA ARG A 70 -32.91 22.06 -8.69
C ARG A 70 -32.52 21.61 -7.28
N PHE A 71 -33.36 21.85 -6.28
CA PHE A 71 -33.12 21.37 -4.91
C PHE A 71 -33.06 19.83 -4.84
N GLN A 72 -33.90 19.12 -5.61
CA GLN A 72 -33.85 17.66 -5.69
C GLN A 72 -32.58 17.14 -6.38
N GLU A 73 -32.07 17.86 -7.39
CA GLU A 73 -30.77 17.58 -8.03
C GLU A 73 -29.62 17.71 -7.03
N ASP A 74 -29.57 18.81 -6.27
CA ASP A 74 -28.57 19.02 -5.22
C ASP A 74 -28.63 17.92 -4.14
N LEU A 75 -29.85 17.44 -3.82
CA LEU A 75 -30.04 16.35 -2.85
C LEU A 75 -29.60 14.99 -3.41
N LEU A 76 -29.84 14.74 -4.70
CA LEU A 76 -29.36 13.55 -5.39
C LEU A 76 -27.83 13.51 -5.44
N GLU A 77 -27.19 14.63 -5.73
CA GLU A 77 -25.72 14.74 -5.72
C GLU A 77 -25.14 14.41 -4.34
N LYS A 78 -25.71 15.00 -3.28
CA LYS A 78 -25.32 14.67 -1.89
C LYS A 78 -25.52 13.19 -1.57
N THR A 79 -26.64 12.61 -2.02
CA THR A 79 -26.95 11.19 -1.82
C THR A 79 -25.96 10.29 -2.56
N SER A 80 -25.56 10.65 -3.78
CA SER A 80 -24.54 9.94 -4.56
C SER A 80 -23.21 9.95 -3.83
N ASN A 81 -22.76 11.12 -3.36
CA ASN A 81 -21.53 11.24 -2.59
C ASN A 81 -21.56 10.39 -1.31
N GLN A 82 -22.70 10.33 -0.62
CA GLN A 82 -22.88 9.46 0.55
C GLN A 82 -22.83 7.97 0.18
N MET A 83 -23.39 7.59 -0.97
CA MET A 83 -23.32 6.21 -1.46
C MET A 83 -21.88 5.80 -1.77
N ASP A 84 -21.10 6.66 -2.41
CA ASP A 84 -19.68 6.43 -2.69
C ASP A 84 -18.88 6.27 -1.39
N ASN A 85 -19.17 7.10 -0.39
CA ASN A 85 -18.54 7.01 0.93
C ASN A 85 -18.87 5.68 1.64
N LEU A 86 -20.13 5.21 1.54
CA LEU A 86 -20.52 3.91 2.10
C LEU A 86 -19.82 2.74 1.38
N GLU A 87 -19.68 2.80 0.05
CA GLU A 87 -18.99 1.78 -0.73
C GLU A 87 -17.48 1.72 -0.40
N ARG A 88 -16.85 2.89 -0.19
CA ARG A 88 -15.47 2.96 0.31
C ARG A 88 -15.36 2.35 1.71
N LEU A 89 -16.23 2.73 2.63
CA LEU A 89 -16.20 2.22 4.01
C LEU A 89 -16.37 0.69 4.07
N VAL A 90 -17.25 0.13 3.24
CA VAL A 90 -17.41 -1.33 3.13
C VAL A 90 -16.11 -1.98 2.64
N SER A 91 -15.49 -1.41 1.60
CA SER A 91 -14.23 -1.92 1.05
C SER A 91 -13.09 -1.84 2.08
N ASP A 92 -13.03 -0.74 2.84
CA ASP A 92 -12.05 -0.54 3.91
C ASP A 92 -12.22 -1.59 5.01
N ILE A 93 -13.45 -1.88 5.44
CA ILE A 93 -13.73 -2.92 6.44
C ILE A 93 -13.31 -4.31 5.92
N GLU A 94 -13.64 -4.63 4.68
CA GLU A 94 -13.26 -5.91 4.05
C GLU A 94 -11.72 -6.03 3.99
N PHE A 95 -11.01 -4.95 3.66
CA PHE A 95 -9.55 -4.92 3.67
C PHE A 95 -8.96 -5.06 5.08
N LYS A 96 -9.51 -4.35 6.08
CA LYS A 96 -9.09 -4.49 7.48
C LYS A 96 -9.30 -5.90 8.03
N GLN A 97 -10.33 -6.61 7.56
CA GLN A 97 -10.52 -8.02 7.92
C GLN A 97 -9.38 -8.90 7.38
N VAL A 98 -8.92 -8.64 6.16
CA VAL A 98 -7.76 -9.35 5.59
C VAL A 98 -6.49 -9.01 6.37
N GLU A 99 -6.24 -7.73 6.68
CA GLU A 99 -5.08 -7.33 7.51
C GLU A 99 -5.08 -8.04 8.87
N MET A 100 -6.25 -8.12 9.54
CA MET A 100 -6.39 -8.83 10.81
C MET A 100 -5.99 -10.31 10.67
N ASN A 101 -6.45 -10.98 9.61
CA ASN A 101 -6.11 -12.38 9.35
C ASN A 101 -4.61 -12.57 9.09
N VAL A 102 -3.95 -11.61 8.42
CA VAL A 102 -2.49 -11.63 8.21
C VAL A 102 -1.76 -11.51 9.54
N VAL A 103 -2.16 -10.57 10.40
CA VAL A 103 -1.56 -10.40 11.73
C VAL A 103 -1.75 -11.65 12.59
N GLU A 104 -2.92 -12.28 12.54
CA GLU A 104 -3.16 -13.53 13.25
C GLU A 104 -2.29 -14.68 12.70
N GLY A 105 -2.14 -14.77 11.38
CA GLY A 105 -1.22 -15.71 10.73
C GLY A 105 0.23 -15.51 11.16
N LEU A 106 0.70 -14.26 11.24
CA LEU A 106 2.03 -13.91 11.75
C LEU A 106 2.19 -14.30 13.23
N ARG A 107 1.14 -14.10 14.05
CA ARG A 107 1.15 -14.50 15.47
C ARG A 107 1.32 -16.02 15.61
N VAL A 108 0.57 -16.80 14.85
CA VAL A 108 0.66 -18.27 14.85
C VAL A 108 2.01 -18.74 14.29
N GLY A 109 2.53 -18.08 13.26
CA GLY A 109 3.86 -18.32 12.73
C GLY A 109 4.95 -18.07 13.77
N ASN A 110 4.90 -16.94 14.47
CA ASN A 110 5.84 -16.59 15.54
C ASN A 110 5.77 -17.58 16.71
N GLU A 111 4.56 -17.99 17.11
CA GLU A 111 4.38 -19.00 18.16
C GLU A 111 4.95 -20.36 17.74
N SER A 112 4.77 -20.75 16.47
CA SER A 112 5.34 -21.99 15.93
C SER A 112 6.87 -21.93 15.85
N LEU A 113 7.43 -20.78 15.43
CA LEU A 113 8.87 -20.53 15.47
C LEU A 113 9.42 -20.60 16.89
N LYS A 114 8.74 -20.01 17.88
CA LYS A 114 9.15 -20.11 19.30
C LYS A 114 9.19 -21.55 19.79
N ARG A 115 8.19 -22.36 19.43
CA ARG A 115 8.18 -23.79 19.80
C ARG A 115 9.29 -24.57 19.09
N MET A 116 9.56 -24.27 17.82
CA MET A 116 10.66 -24.89 17.08
C MET A 116 12.02 -24.49 17.66
N ASN A 117 12.22 -23.21 17.95
CA ASN A 117 13.42 -22.71 18.63
C ASN A 117 13.57 -23.37 19.99
N ALA A 118 12.52 -23.51 20.80
CA ALA A 118 12.60 -24.21 22.08
C ALA A 118 12.97 -25.71 21.98
N MET A 119 12.83 -26.32 20.80
CA MET A 119 13.30 -27.69 20.52
C MET A 119 14.73 -27.73 19.97
N MET A 120 15.28 -26.60 19.54
CA MET A 120 16.70 -26.45 19.19
C MET A 120 17.52 -26.30 20.49
N ASP A 121 18.79 -26.70 20.45
CA ASP A 121 19.63 -26.74 21.65
C ASP A 121 19.82 -25.31 22.21
N ILE A 122 19.55 -25.13 23.50
CA ILE A 122 19.46 -23.81 24.16
C ILE A 122 20.78 -23.03 23.99
N ALA A 123 21.91 -23.73 23.95
CA ALA A 123 23.23 -23.16 23.75
C ALA A 123 23.43 -22.52 22.36
N GLU A 124 22.81 -23.07 21.32
CA GLU A 124 22.90 -22.50 19.97
C GLU A 124 21.97 -21.27 19.83
N ILE A 125 20.87 -21.22 20.59
CA ILE A 125 19.95 -20.08 20.65
C ILE A 125 20.57 -18.90 21.40
N GLU A 126 21.21 -19.13 22.55
CA GLU A 126 21.94 -18.09 23.29
C GLU A 126 23.02 -17.46 22.40
N LYS A 127 23.79 -18.29 21.69
CA LYS A 127 24.80 -17.81 20.74
C LYS A 127 24.20 -16.98 19.59
N ILE A 128 23.09 -17.41 19.00
CA ILE A 128 22.44 -16.68 17.90
C ILE A 128 21.80 -15.38 18.39
N LEU A 129 21.22 -15.36 19.60
CA LEU A 129 20.65 -14.14 20.19
C LEU A 129 21.75 -13.12 20.51
N ASP A 130 22.87 -13.57 21.10
CA ASP A 130 24.03 -12.72 21.35
C ASP A 130 24.61 -12.18 20.03
N GLU A 131 24.79 -13.03 19.01
CA GLU A 131 25.26 -12.61 17.69
C GLU A 131 24.30 -11.63 16.99
N THR A 132 22.98 -11.81 17.14
CA THR A 132 21.97 -10.92 16.56
C THR A 132 21.92 -9.57 17.28
N GLN A 133 22.02 -9.59 18.60
CA GLN A 133 22.07 -8.37 19.41
C GLN A 133 23.34 -7.59 19.13
N GLU A 134 24.51 -8.25 19.11
CA GLU A 134 25.77 -7.62 18.69
C GLU A 134 25.69 -7.08 17.25
N GLY A 135 25.02 -7.80 16.34
CA GLY A 135 24.83 -7.35 14.96
C GLY A 135 23.95 -6.10 14.86
N ALA A 136 22.88 -6.04 15.65
CA ALA A 136 22.00 -4.87 15.74
C ALA A 136 22.73 -3.66 16.35
N GLU A 137 23.49 -3.88 17.43
CA GLU A 137 24.32 -2.85 18.08
C GLU A 137 25.42 -2.33 17.14
N LYS A 138 26.13 -3.21 16.42
CA LYS A 138 27.11 -2.82 15.40
C LYS A 138 26.46 -2.01 14.27
N GLN A 139 25.26 -2.40 13.83
CA GLN A 139 24.54 -1.65 12.81
C GLN A 139 24.12 -0.25 13.31
N GLU A 140 23.74 -0.14 14.57
CA GLU A 140 23.41 1.13 15.22
C GLU A 140 24.65 2.00 15.42
N GLU A 141 25.79 1.41 15.80
CA GLU A 141 27.09 2.08 15.88
C GLU A 141 27.55 2.59 14.50
N ILE A 142 27.45 1.77 13.45
CA ILE A 142 27.72 2.18 12.06
C ILE A 142 26.80 3.33 11.66
N ASN A 143 25.50 3.23 11.95
CA ASN A 143 24.55 4.29 11.64
C ASN A 143 24.85 5.57 12.43
N ALA A 144 25.33 5.47 13.67
CA ALA A 144 25.74 6.62 14.47
C ALA A 144 27.00 7.26 13.91
N MET A 145 28.02 6.47 13.57
CA MET A 145 29.24 6.94 12.91
C MET A 145 28.95 7.56 11.53
N LEU A 146 28.04 6.98 10.75
CA LEU A 146 27.61 7.55 9.46
C LEU A 146 26.83 8.85 9.64
N ARG A 147 26.00 8.97 10.68
CA ARG A 147 25.30 10.23 11.00
C ARG A 147 26.26 11.31 11.48
N ASP A 148 27.24 10.95 12.30
CA ASP A 148 28.29 11.86 12.78
C ASP A 148 29.18 12.33 11.62
N PHE A 149 29.61 11.41 10.76
CA PHE A 149 30.33 11.73 9.52
C PHE A 149 29.50 12.59 8.57
N SER A 150 28.23 12.25 8.34
CA SER A 150 27.35 13.04 7.47
C SER A 150 27.07 14.44 8.05
N ALA A 151 26.93 14.57 9.36
CA ALA A 151 26.77 15.86 10.03
C ALA A 151 28.06 16.69 9.99
N SER A 152 29.23 16.05 10.09
CA SER A 152 30.53 16.69 9.91
C SER A 152 30.71 17.19 8.48
N VAL A 153 30.31 16.40 7.48
CA VAL A 153 30.41 16.76 6.05
C VAL A 153 29.40 17.84 5.66
N GLU A 154 28.16 17.79 6.16
CA GLU A 154 27.16 18.85 5.94
C GLU A 154 27.45 20.14 6.72
N GLY A 155 28.24 20.07 7.78
CA GLY A 155 28.69 21.21 8.58
C GLY A 155 29.97 21.88 8.09
N MET A 156 30.71 21.26 7.17
CA MET A 156 31.86 21.88 6.50
C MET A 156 31.34 22.93 5.51
N SER A 157 31.78 24.17 5.68
CA SER A 157 31.46 25.22 4.73
C SER A 157 32.25 25.02 3.42
N ASP A 158 31.74 25.51 2.30
CA ASP A 158 32.47 25.48 1.02
C ASP A 158 33.86 26.13 1.13
N GLU A 159 34.05 27.09 2.04
CA GLU A 159 35.35 27.74 2.32
C GLU A 159 36.34 26.80 3.03
N ASP A 160 35.87 25.91 3.91
CA ASP A 160 36.73 24.92 4.59
C ASP A 160 37.18 23.83 3.62
N LEU A 161 36.27 23.39 2.73
CA LEU A 161 36.56 22.42 1.66
C LEU A 161 37.56 22.98 0.64
N ASP A 162 37.42 24.26 0.26
CA ASP A 162 38.35 24.94 -0.65
C ASP A 162 39.76 25.11 -0.05
N ASN A 163 39.87 25.25 1.28
CA ASN A 163 41.17 25.34 1.95
C ASN A 163 41.84 23.96 2.06
N GLU A 164 41.10 22.91 2.42
CA GLU A 164 41.63 21.53 2.44
C GLU A 164 42.06 21.06 1.03
N LEU A 165 41.28 21.42 -0.01
CA LEU A 165 41.66 21.15 -1.40
C LEU A 165 42.95 21.86 -1.80
N LYS A 166 43.14 23.11 -1.36
CA LYS A 166 44.39 23.84 -1.58
C LYS A 166 45.55 23.17 -0.87
N ASP A 167 45.40 22.76 0.38
CA ASP A 167 46.47 22.12 1.13
C ASP A 167 46.91 20.79 0.49
N LEU A 168 45.97 19.96 0.02
CA LEU A 168 46.25 18.74 -0.75
C LEU A 168 46.99 19.02 -2.08
N LEU A 169 46.60 20.08 -2.79
CA LEU A 169 47.27 20.50 -4.03
C LEU A 169 48.70 21.02 -3.76
N HIS A 170 48.93 21.70 -2.63
CA HIS A 170 50.27 22.18 -2.25
C HIS A 170 51.17 21.03 -1.78
N GLU A 171 50.64 20.00 -1.11
CA GLU A 171 51.41 18.79 -0.75
C GLU A 171 51.88 18.01 -1.99
N ASP A 172 51.04 17.90 -3.03
CA ASP A 172 51.40 17.24 -4.29
C ASP A 172 52.41 18.05 -5.12
N GLU A 173 52.42 19.38 -4.99
CA GLU A 173 53.38 20.26 -5.71
C GLU A 173 54.82 20.15 -5.19
N LEU A 174 55.04 19.52 -4.02
CA LEU A 174 56.36 19.37 -3.39
C LEU A 174 57.08 18.04 -3.74
N SER A 175 56.54 17.18 -4.61
CA SER A 175 57.16 15.86 -4.87
C SER A 175 57.18 15.35 -6.32
N LEU A 176 57.35 16.20 -7.33
CA LEU A 176 57.56 15.73 -8.72
C LEU A 176 58.96 16.05 -9.28
N PRO A 177 59.91 15.08 -9.31
CA PRO A 177 61.02 15.11 -10.26
C PRO A 177 60.55 14.65 -11.65
N GLU A 178 60.94 15.37 -12.71
CA GLU A 178 60.59 15.08 -14.10
C GLU A 178 60.96 13.64 -14.52
N PRO A 179 60.02 12.83 -15.06
CA PRO A 179 60.35 11.51 -15.57
C PRO A 179 60.98 11.59 -16.98
N PRO A 180 62.00 10.77 -17.28
CA PRO A 180 62.72 10.83 -18.55
C PRO A 180 61.88 10.28 -19.70
N ARG A 181 61.96 10.97 -20.85
CA ARG A 181 61.43 10.51 -22.14
C ARG A 181 62.15 9.22 -22.58
N ALA A 182 61.41 8.12 -22.72
CA ALA A 182 61.79 6.99 -23.56
C ALA A 182 60.56 6.39 -24.26
N SER A 183 60.69 6.24 -25.58
CA SER A 183 59.68 5.76 -26.54
C SER A 183 59.32 4.27 -26.35
N PRO A 184 58.18 3.81 -26.90
CA PRO A 184 57.50 2.60 -26.45
C PRO A 184 57.99 1.33 -27.16
N GLU A 185 58.27 0.27 -26.39
CA GLU A 185 58.36 -1.10 -26.91
C GLU A 185 57.10 -1.90 -26.57
N SER A 186 56.68 -2.65 -27.58
CA SER A 186 55.42 -3.34 -27.78
C SER A 186 55.07 -4.43 -26.76
N ILE A 187 53.80 -4.48 -26.35
CA ILE A 187 53.16 -5.75 -25.96
C ILE A 187 51.84 -5.87 -26.74
N VAL A 188 51.78 -6.93 -27.53
CA VAL A 188 50.72 -7.28 -28.48
C VAL A 188 49.54 -7.91 -27.72
N VAL A 189 48.33 -7.45 -27.97
CA VAL A 189 47.08 -8.02 -27.43
C VAL A 189 46.42 -8.89 -28.50
N PRO A 190 46.07 -10.16 -28.23
CA PRO A 190 45.03 -10.85 -28.99
C PRO A 190 43.67 -10.64 -28.32
N ALA A 191 42.71 -10.27 -29.16
CA ALA A 191 41.35 -9.92 -28.81
C ALA A 191 40.43 -11.14 -28.54
N ASP A 192 39.33 -10.81 -27.84
CA ASP A 192 38.04 -11.50 -27.76
C ASP A 192 37.90 -12.77 -26.90
N THR A 193 37.19 -12.61 -25.77
CA THR A 193 36.23 -13.62 -25.31
C THR A 193 35.03 -12.97 -24.62
N GLN A 194 33.98 -12.68 -25.39
CA GLN A 194 32.66 -12.36 -24.88
C GLN A 194 32.02 -13.63 -24.29
N VAL A 195 31.73 -13.62 -22.99
CA VAL A 195 31.01 -14.72 -22.32
C VAL A 195 29.52 -14.63 -22.64
N ARG A 196 29.02 -15.57 -23.43
CA ARG A 196 27.62 -15.72 -23.83
C ARG A 196 26.80 -16.43 -22.74
N VAL A 197 25.90 -15.72 -22.08
CA VAL A 197 24.93 -16.28 -21.13
C VAL A 197 23.88 -17.11 -21.89
N LYS A 198 23.70 -18.38 -21.51
CA LYS A 198 22.66 -19.28 -22.06
C LYS A 198 21.43 -19.29 -21.16
N VAL A 199 20.28 -18.81 -21.67
CA VAL A 199 18.96 -19.01 -21.06
C VAL A 199 18.30 -20.24 -21.67
N LYS A 200 17.93 -21.23 -20.85
CA LYS A 200 17.15 -22.42 -21.26
C LYS A 200 15.67 -22.05 -21.35
N LYS A 201 15.04 -22.26 -22.53
CA LYS A 201 13.57 -22.34 -22.68
C LYS A 201 13.16 -23.81 -22.77
N GLN A 202 12.30 -24.24 -21.84
CA GLN A 202 11.58 -25.52 -21.89
C GLN A 202 10.54 -25.47 -23.02
N LYS A 203 10.49 -26.53 -23.84
CA LYS A 203 9.56 -26.70 -24.94
C LYS A 203 8.47 -27.68 -24.48
N MET A 204 7.21 -27.23 -24.52
CA MET A 204 6.05 -28.09 -24.32
C MET A 204 5.89 -29.01 -25.53
N MET A 205 5.61 -30.29 -25.29
CA MET A 205 5.23 -31.27 -26.32
C MET A 205 3.71 -31.22 -26.52
N GLU A 206 3.28 -30.94 -27.75
CA GLU A 206 2.01 -31.45 -28.28
C GLU A 206 2.26 -32.77 -29.02
N PRO A 207 1.34 -33.75 -28.97
CA PRO A 207 1.49 -35.03 -29.64
C PRO A 207 1.07 -34.93 -31.11
N GLN A 208 1.87 -35.53 -32.00
CA GLN A 208 1.56 -35.62 -33.43
C GLN A 208 0.55 -36.75 -33.70
N LEU A 209 -0.48 -36.40 -34.47
CA LEU A 209 -1.35 -37.31 -35.22
C LEU A 209 -0.65 -37.78 -36.51
N ALA A 210 -1.12 -38.95 -36.99
CA ALA A 210 -1.04 -39.52 -38.34
C ALA A 210 0.17 -40.41 -38.67
N SER A 211 -0.03 -41.73 -38.74
CA SER A 211 -0.62 -42.45 -39.88
C SER A 211 -0.87 -43.91 -39.52
#